data_AF-A0A9P5G3F9-F1
#
_entry.id   AF-A0A9P5G3F9-F1
#
_cell.length_a   1.000
_cell.length_b   1.000
_cell.length_c   1.000
_cell.angle_alpha   90.00
_cell.angle_beta   90.00
_cell.angle_gamma   90.00
#
_symmetry.space_group_name_H-M   'P 1'
#
loop_
_entity.id
_entity.type
_entity.pdbx_description
1 polymer ?
#
loop_
_entity_poly.entity_id
_entity_poly.type
_entity_poly.pdbx_seq_one_letter_code
_entity_poly.pdbx_strand_id
1 'polypeptide(L)'
;MSLIDATFEWIEDNLKGEIDFIIWTGDNARHDNDHKLPRSEKVIAELNELMVQKFTQVFGSNDPRKAFDIPIIPSVGNNDVYPHNLFGRGPNAQTKRLYQQWRSMVPEEQVHVFDRGVSFMVEAIPGKLAVLSLNTLYWFKSNNLVDGCDDKKDPGHLQFRWLAIVLRELRRRNMKVWLSGHVPPSPKVFDPTCLDRFSAWLYAYRDIIVGGVYGHMNVDHFLLHDSLVEKSKSPDQSEDAYLREYIDFDDGKAAIFGKVDYLQDLRNLYSQVREDWSRYAVSYVSPSVIPTYLPALRVWEYNTTGINDIEVNTQEFRPWSEVFREVELEFDAALSEIDDDDLVDYEELEEQDMLLVDYDLSDAGKKKKHKKKKKNKKKKGGHDPTWPPKFPNVETGPAYTPQTFTPTKYTQYFLNLTDSNSESAPFNFDVEYTTEDEPYYLDNLLVSSWVKLARKLGAGLLSSGTNDSQDKVLDPEDSSEVHRAWKAFVKYFFVSSGFEESSN
;
A
#
# COMPACT_ATOMS: atom_id res chain seq x y z
N MET A 1 -24.77 -19.06 -10.40
CA MET A 1 -23.35 -18.77 -10.13
C MET A 1 -23.28 -17.34 -9.64
N SER A 2 -22.64 -17.08 -8.50
CA SER A 2 -22.43 -15.69 -8.05
C SER A 2 -21.25 -15.06 -8.80
N LEU A 3 -21.14 -13.73 -8.78
CA LEU A 3 -20.01 -13.01 -9.41
C LEU A 3 -18.66 -13.50 -8.85
N ILE A 4 -18.58 -13.76 -7.55
CA ILE A 4 -17.33 -14.21 -6.93
C ILE A 4 -16.98 -15.64 -7.33
N ASP A 5 -17.98 -16.53 -7.48
CA ASP A 5 -17.73 -17.89 -7.99
C ASP A 5 -17.13 -17.83 -9.41
N ALA A 6 -17.78 -17.07 -10.29
CA ALA A 6 -17.36 -16.89 -11.68
C ALA A 6 -15.97 -16.23 -11.78
N THR A 7 -15.66 -15.28 -10.89
CA THR A 7 -14.35 -14.62 -10.83
C THR A 7 -13.25 -15.61 -10.48
N PHE A 8 -13.45 -16.45 -9.46
CA PHE A 8 -12.43 -17.45 -9.07
C PHE A 8 -12.29 -18.58 -10.09
N GLU A 9 -13.38 -19.01 -10.75
CA GLU A 9 -13.31 -19.93 -11.89
C GLU A 9 -12.49 -19.32 -13.03
N TRP A 10 -12.73 -18.06 -13.38
CA TRP A 10 -11.94 -17.38 -14.41
C TRP A 10 -10.47 -17.24 -14.01
N ILE A 11 -10.16 -16.90 -12.75
CA ILE A 11 -8.77 -16.86 -12.25
C ILE A 11 -8.11 -18.25 -12.35
N GLU A 12 -8.83 -19.31 -12.01
CA GLU A 12 -8.33 -20.68 -12.13
C GLU A 12 -8.01 -21.04 -13.59
N ASP A 13 -8.90 -20.69 -14.51
CA ASP A 13 -8.77 -21.06 -15.92
C ASP A 13 -7.72 -20.23 -16.67
N ASN A 14 -7.47 -18.98 -16.25
CA ASN A 14 -6.67 -18.01 -17.02
C ASN A 14 -5.36 -17.56 -16.36
N LEU A 15 -5.24 -17.62 -15.02
CA LEU A 15 -4.08 -17.06 -14.30
C LEU A 15 -3.32 -18.10 -13.46
N LYS A 16 -3.99 -19.17 -13.03
CA LYS A 16 -3.35 -20.20 -12.19
C LYS A 16 -2.20 -20.86 -12.94
N GLY A 17 -1.02 -20.88 -12.30
CA GLY A 17 0.21 -21.41 -12.88
C GLY A 17 1.05 -20.37 -13.63
N GLU A 18 0.53 -19.16 -13.86
CA GLU A 18 1.24 -18.04 -14.49
C GLU A 18 1.59 -16.91 -13.52
N ILE A 19 1.06 -16.94 -12.29
CA ILE A 19 1.28 -15.93 -11.25
C ILE A 19 2.18 -16.44 -10.11
N ASP A 20 3.04 -15.56 -9.59
CA ASP A 20 3.99 -15.91 -8.52
C ASP A 20 3.41 -15.76 -7.10
N PHE A 21 2.53 -14.78 -6.88
CA PHE A 21 1.88 -14.48 -5.60
C PHE A 21 0.66 -13.58 -5.80
N ILE A 22 -0.19 -13.48 -4.78
CA ILE A 22 -1.40 -12.66 -4.79
C ILE A 22 -1.37 -11.64 -3.66
N ILE A 23 -1.64 -10.37 -3.97
CA ILE A 23 -1.95 -9.34 -2.98
C ILE A 23 -3.46 -9.10 -2.97
N TRP A 24 -4.09 -9.23 -1.81
CA TRP A 24 -5.53 -9.13 -1.64
C TRP A 24 -5.86 -8.04 -0.61
N THR A 25 -6.32 -6.88 -1.09
CA THR A 25 -6.45 -5.68 -0.25
C THR A 25 -7.77 -5.58 0.52
N GLY A 26 -8.41 -6.70 0.90
CA GLY A 26 -9.58 -6.73 1.79
C GLY A 26 -10.90 -6.26 1.17
N ASP A 27 -11.83 -5.88 2.05
CA ASP A 27 -13.22 -5.48 1.79
C ASP A 27 -14.09 -6.60 1.19
N ASN A 28 -14.16 -7.69 1.94
CA ASN A 28 -14.90 -8.89 1.56
C ASN A 28 -16.37 -8.81 1.92
N ALA A 29 -16.69 -8.13 3.01
CA ALA A 29 -18.06 -7.95 3.41
C ALA A 29 -18.72 -6.82 2.61
N ARG A 30 -19.97 -7.03 2.21
CA ARG A 30 -20.79 -5.98 1.59
C ARG A 30 -20.94 -4.76 2.50
N HIS A 31 -21.31 -3.64 1.91
CA HIS A 31 -21.66 -2.44 2.67
C HIS A 31 -22.99 -2.64 3.41
N ASP A 32 -23.22 -1.83 4.45
CA ASP A 32 -24.42 -1.89 5.28
C ASP A 32 -25.59 -1.05 4.72
N ASN A 33 -25.75 -1.06 3.39
CA ASN A 33 -26.70 -0.19 2.69
C ASN A 33 -28.11 -0.81 2.60
N ASP A 34 -28.26 -2.11 2.89
CA ASP A 34 -29.57 -2.77 2.91
C ASP A 34 -30.15 -2.76 4.33
N HIS A 35 -31.03 -1.81 4.62
CA HIS A 35 -31.72 -1.72 5.92
C HIS A 35 -32.57 -2.94 6.25
N LYS A 36 -32.96 -3.78 5.28
CA LYS A 36 -33.72 -5.02 5.52
C LYS A 36 -32.81 -6.17 5.92
N LEU A 37 -31.54 -6.11 5.53
CA LEU A 37 -30.52 -7.08 5.85
C LEU A 37 -29.34 -6.31 6.46
N PRO A 38 -29.37 -5.94 7.75
CA PRO A 38 -28.25 -5.26 8.37
C PRO A 38 -27.02 -6.18 8.43
N ARG A 39 -25.85 -5.60 8.22
CA ARG A 39 -24.55 -6.27 8.34
C ARG A 39 -24.29 -6.59 9.82
N SER A 40 -23.83 -7.80 10.10
CA SER A 40 -23.50 -8.22 11.46
C SER A 40 -22.09 -8.79 11.50
N GLU A 41 -21.49 -8.81 12.70
CA GLU A 41 -20.19 -9.42 12.96
C GLU A 41 -20.07 -10.84 12.40
N LYS A 42 -21.16 -11.63 12.52
CA LYS A 42 -21.23 -13.00 12.03
C LYS A 42 -21.19 -13.07 10.51
N VAL A 43 -21.98 -12.24 9.82
CA VAL A 43 -22.00 -12.22 8.35
C VAL A 43 -20.65 -11.77 7.79
N ILE A 44 -20.00 -10.79 8.42
CA ILE A 44 -18.65 -10.36 8.03
C ILE A 44 -17.65 -11.52 8.18
N ALA A 45 -17.74 -12.27 9.28
CA ALA A 45 -16.90 -13.44 9.50
C ALA A 45 -17.11 -14.52 8.42
N GLU A 46 -18.37 -14.85 8.13
CA GLU A 46 -18.75 -15.84 7.11
C GLU A 46 -18.26 -15.44 5.71
N LEU A 47 -18.32 -14.15 5.35
CA LEU A 47 -17.84 -13.64 4.07
C LEU A 47 -16.31 -13.63 3.97
N ASN A 48 -15.60 -13.30 5.06
CA ASN A 48 -14.14 -13.41 5.10
C ASN A 48 -13.68 -14.88 4.99
N GLU A 49 -14.37 -15.80 5.67
CA GLU A 49 -14.11 -17.25 5.55
C GLU A 49 -14.38 -17.77 4.14
N LEU A 50 -15.46 -17.30 3.49
CA LEU A 50 -15.78 -17.67 2.11
C LEU A 50 -14.64 -17.31 1.16
N MET A 51 -14.06 -16.10 1.28
CA MET A 51 -12.95 -15.69 0.43
C MET A 51 -11.70 -16.56 0.64
N VAL A 52 -11.37 -16.89 1.89
CA VAL A 52 -10.27 -17.83 2.19
C VAL A 52 -10.54 -19.22 1.59
N GLN A 53 -11.79 -19.69 1.65
CA GLN A 53 -12.19 -20.96 1.01
C GLN A 53 -12.01 -20.91 -0.51
N LYS A 54 -12.36 -19.80 -1.16
CA LYS A 54 -12.16 -19.62 -2.61
C LYS A 54 -10.69 -19.67 -3.00
N PHE A 55 -9.83 -18.96 -2.27
CA PHE A 55 -8.39 -19.07 -2.46
C PHE A 55 -7.86 -20.48 -2.22
N THR A 56 -8.38 -21.19 -1.21
CA THR A 56 -7.99 -22.57 -0.92
C THR A 56 -8.42 -23.54 -2.02
N GLN A 57 -9.59 -23.33 -2.63
CA GLN A 57 -10.08 -24.13 -3.74
C GLN A 57 -9.16 -24.00 -4.97
N VAL A 58 -8.78 -22.76 -5.31
CA VAL A 58 -7.98 -22.50 -6.51
C VAL A 58 -6.49 -22.74 -6.30
N PHE A 59 -5.92 -22.33 -5.16
CA PHE A 59 -4.46 -22.32 -4.92
C PHE A 59 -4.01 -23.21 -3.76
N GLY A 60 -4.89 -24.06 -3.21
CA GLY A 60 -4.53 -24.97 -2.12
C GLY A 60 -3.43 -25.94 -2.51
N SER A 61 -2.42 -26.10 -1.65
CA SER A 61 -1.26 -26.95 -1.92
C SER A 61 -1.49 -28.40 -1.47
N ASN A 62 -0.95 -29.33 -2.24
CA ASN A 62 -0.88 -30.75 -1.85
C ASN A 62 0.33 -31.07 -0.95
N ASP A 63 1.29 -30.13 -0.80
CA ASP A 63 2.42 -30.26 0.11
C ASP A 63 1.95 -29.98 1.55
N PRO A 64 2.06 -30.94 2.50
CA PRO A 64 1.62 -30.73 3.89
C PRO A 64 2.40 -29.65 4.64
N ARG A 65 3.49 -29.12 4.07
CA ARG A 65 4.31 -28.05 4.65
C ARG A 65 3.85 -26.66 4.24
N LYS A 66 2.98 -26.54 3.22
CA LYS A 66 2.49 -25.26 2.70
C LYS A 66 0.98 -25.32 2.49
N ALA A 67 0.27 -24.30 2.96
CA ALA A 67 -1.18 -24.25 2.78
C ALA A 67 -1.58 -23.93 1.32
N PHE A 68 -0.77 -23.15 0.61
CA PHE A 68 -1.02 -22.72 -0.76
C PHE A 68 0.20 -22.95 -1.66
N ASP A 69 -0.04 -23.19 -2.95
CA ASP A 69 1.02 -23.36 -3.96
C ASP A 69 1.79 -22.07 -4.20
N ILE A 70 1.11 -20.92 -4.07
CA ILE A 70 1.66 -19.57 -4.15
C ILE A 70 1.29 -18.75 -2.90
N PRO A 71 2.11 -17.77 -2.49
CA PRO A 71 1.76 -16.87 -1.39
C PRO A 71 0.51 -16.03 -1.67
N ILE A 72 -0.36 -15.91 -0.67
CA ILE A 72 -1.55 -15.06 -0.69
C ILE A 72 -1.45 -14.11 0.51
N ILE A 73 -1.37 -12.80 0.23
CA ILE A 73 -1.08 -11.78 1.22
C ILE A 73 -2.30 -10.86 1.38
N PRO A 74 -3.21 -11.14 2.36
CA PRO A 74 -4.34 -10.27 2.66
C PRO A 74 -3.95 -8.99 3.40
N SER A 75 -4.69 -7.92 3.17
CA SER A 75 -4.78 -6.72 4.03
C SER A 75 -6.22 -6.53 4.50
N VAL A 76 -6.41 -6.01 5.71
CA VAL A 76 -7.75 -5.80 6.31
C VAL A 76 -8.43 -4.58 5.70
N GLY A 77 -9.68 -4.75 5.25
CA GLY A 77 -10.53 -3.67 4.76
C GLY A 77 -11.43 -3.04 5.83
N ASN A 78 -11.95 -1.84 5.56
CA ASN A 78 -12.82 -1.13 6.51
C ASN A 78 -14.22 -1.75 6.62
N ASN A 79 -14.61 -2.55 5.62
CA ASN A 79 -15.81 -3.39 5.64
C ASN A 79 -15.55 -4.79 6.22
N ASP A 80 -14.31 -5.18 6.50
CA ASP A 80 -14.01 -6.47 7.15
C ASP A 80 -14.13 -6.41 8.69
N VAL A 81 -14.54 -5.26 9.21
CA VAL A 81 -14.61 -4.98 10.64
C VAL A 81 -16.01 -4.52 11.03
N TYR A 82 -16.34 -4.74 12.30
CA TYR A 82 -17.60 -4.32 12.90
C TYR A 82 -17.35 -3.64 14.25
N PRO A 83 -17.92 -2.45 14.50
CA PRO A 83 -18.67 -1.61 13.55
C PRO A 83 -17.83 -1.15 12.34
N HIS A 84 -18.48 -0.66 11.28
CA HIS A 84 -17.82 -0.13 10.07
C HIS A 84 -16.72 0.88 10.43
N ASN A 85 -15.57 0.82 9.76
CA ASN A 85 -14.38 1.65 9.98
C ASN A 85 -13.67 1.51 11.35
N LEU A 86 -14.35 0.99 12.37
CA LEU A 86 -13.84 1.00 13.74
C LEU A 86 -12.95 -0.22 14.01
N PHE A 87 -11.63 0.02 13.97
CA PHE A 87 -10.62 -0.97 14.29
C PHE A 87 -9.70 -0.48 15.40
N GLY A 88 -9.79 -1.10 16.57
CA GLY A 88 -9.00 -0.74 17.74
C GLY A 88 -7.65 -1.46 17.81
N ARG A 89 -6.77 -0.99 18.69
CA ARG A 89 -5.52 -1.68 19.01
C ARG A 89 -5.79 -3.11 19.50
N GLY A 90 -5.00 -4.07 19.02
CA GLY A 90 -5.01 -5.44 19.51
C GLY A 90 -4.24 -5.63 20.81
N PRO A 91 -4.34 -6.80 21.45
CA PRO A 91 -5.18 -7.94 21.07
C PRO A 91 -6.65 -7.74 21.46
N ASN A 92 -7.57 -8.05 20.54
CA ASN A 92 -9.01 -7.94 20.77
C ASN A 92 -9.79 -9.02 19.99
N ALA A 93 -11.12 -8.97 20.00
CA ALA A 93 -11.95 -9.98 19.33
C ALA A 93 -11.80 -9.96 17.80
N GLN A 94 -11.60 -8.77 17.20
CA GLN A 94 -11.44 -8.60 15.76
C GLN A 94 -10.08 -9.18 15.31
N THR A 95 -8.99 -8.85 15.99
CA THR A 95 -7.64 -9.38 15.66
C THR A 95 -7.59 -10.90 15.73
N LYS A 96 -8.18 -11.49 16.78
CA LYS A 96 -8.25 -12.94 16.96
C LYS A 96 -9.05 -13.63 15.87
N ARG A 97 -10.16 -13.03 15.43
CA ARG A 97 -10.96 -13.58 14.34
C ARG A 97 -10.20 -13.54 13.02
N LEU A 98 -9.60 -12.40 12.67
CA LEU A 98 -8.80 -12.28 11.45
C LEU A 98 -7.64 -13.27 11.46
N TYR A 99 -6.97 -13.46 12.60
CA TYR A 99 -5.92 -14.48 12.72
C TYR A 99 -6.47 -15.90 12.51
N GLN A 100 -7.63 -16.24 13.07
CA GLN A 100 -8.25 -17.55 12.85
C GLN A 100 -8.53 -17.81 11.37
N GLN A 101 -8.95 -16.80 10.64
CA GLN A 101 -9.26 -16.87 9.21
C GLN A 101 -8.00 -16.94 8.34
N TRP A 102 -6.96 -16.17 8.70
CA TRP A 102 -5.73 -16.04 7.90
C TRP A 102 -4.56 -16.86 8.44
N ARG A 103 -4.80 -17.79 9.37
CA ARG A 103 -3.76 -18.60 10.02
C ARG A 103 -2.81 -19.29 9.03
N SER A 104 -3.33 -19.70 7.86
CA SER A 104 -2.56 -20.35 6.80
C SER A 104 -1.73 -19.39 5.93
N MET A 105 -1.99 -18.08 6.02
CA MET A 105 -1.35 -17.01 5.25
C MET A 105 -0.36 -16.20 6.10
N VAL A 106 -0.50 -16.22 7.42
CA VAL A 106 0.39 -15.50 8.37
C VAL A 106 1.51 -16.43 8.85
N PRO A 107 2.80 -16.08 8.65
CA PRO A 107 3.90 -16.87 9.18
C PRO A 107 3.88 -16.99 10.71
N GLU A 108 4.25 -18.18 11.22
CA GLU A 108 4.09 -18.54 12.64
C GLU A 108 4.90 -17.62 13.59
N GLU A 109 6.06 -17.16 13.15
CA GLU A 109 6.92 -16.26 13.93
C GLU A 109 6.34 -14.86 14.12
N GLN A 110 5.25 -14.50 13.43
CA GLN A 110 4.62 -13.19 13.49
C GLN A 110 3.31 -13.19 14.28
N VAL A 111 2.84 -14.33 14.79
CA VAL A 111 1.49 -14.47 15.37
C VAL A 111 1.20 -13.47 16.49
N HIS A 112 2.17 -13.25 17.39
CA HIS A 112 2.00 -12.31 18.51
C HIS A 112 1.99 -10.85 18.05
N VAL A 113 2.81 -10.50 17.05
CA VAL A 113 2.81 -9.17 16.42
C VAL A 113 1.51 -8.95 15.65
N PHE A 114 1.05 -9.96 14.91
CA PHE A 114 -0.21 -9.94 14.17
C PHE A 114 -1.40 -9.72 15.10
N ASP A 115 -1.49 -10.43 16.24
CA ASP A 115 -2.62 -10.24 17.16
C ASP A 115 -2.66 -8.82 17.76
N ARG A 116 -1.54 -8.08 17.77
CA ARG A 116 -1.49 -6.70 18.27
C ARG A 116 -1.88 -5.65 17.24
N GLY A 117 -1.60 -5.88 15.95
CA GLY A 117 -1.79 -4.84 14.92
C GLY A 117 -2.31 -5.30 13.56
N VAL A 118 -2.48 -6.59 13.32
CA VAL A 118 -2.91 -7.18 12.03
C VAL A 118 -2.04 -6.68 10.87
N SER A 119 -0.75 -6.49 11.16
CA SER A 119 0.29 -6.19 10.19
C SER A 119 1.28 -7.34 10.20
N PHE A 120 1.70 -7.78 9.04
CA PHE A 120 2.63 -8.89 8.87
C PHE A 120 3.33 -8.79 7.52
N MET A 121 4.38 -9.57 7.34
CA MET A 121 5.09 -9.69 6.07
C MET A 121 5.08 -11.14 5.59
N VAL A 122 5.21 -11.31 4.28
CA VAL A 122 5.49 -12.61 3.65
C VAL A 122 6.61 -12.40 2.65
N GLU A 123 7.61 -13.28 2.68
CA GLU A 123 8.60 -13.35 1.60
C GLU A 123 7.94 -13.98 0.36
N ALA A 124 7.28 -13.15 -0.45
CA ALA A 124 6.61 -13.57 -1.68
C ALA A 124 7.56 -14.33 -2.62
N ILE A 125 8.81 -13.87 -2.72
CA ILE A 125 9.92 -14.63 -3.29
C ILE A 125 10.97 -14.80 -2.18
N PRO A 126 11.16 -16.03 -1.66
CA PRO A 126 12.03 -16.28 -0.51
C PRO A 126 13.42 -15.65 -0.63
N GLY A 127 13.81 -14.87 0.38
CA GLY A 127 15.09 -14.17 0.47
C GLY A 127 15.32 -13.05 -0.54
N LYS A 128 14.32 -12.69 -1.38
CA LYS A 128 14.50 -11.71 -2.47
C LYS A 128 13.44 -10.60 -2.49
N LEU A 129 12.16 -10.96 -2.37
CA LEU A 129 11.04 -10.01 -2.42
C LEU A 129 10.06 -10.32 -1.30
N ALA A 130 9.73 -9.30 -0.50
CA ALA A 130 8.70 -9.37 0.53
C ALA A 130 7.51 -8.47 0.18
N VAL A 131 6.33 -8.85 0.68
CA VAL A 131 5.14 -8.01 0.72
C VAL A 131 4.81 -7.73 2.17
N LEU A 132 4.72 -6.46 2.54
CA LEU A 132 4.31 -6.01 3.87
C LEU A 132 2.84 -5.63 3.83
N SER A 133 2.01 -6.40 4.52
CA SER A 133 0.59 -6.10 4.72
C SER A 133 0.43 -5.16 5.91
N LEU A 134 0.00 -3.93 5.62
CA LEU A 134 -0.24 -2.87 6.57
C LEU A 134 -1.72 -2.84 6.96
N ASN A 135 -1.99 -2.60 8.23
CA ASN A 135 -3.32 -2.25 8.70
C ASN A 135 -3.54 -0.74 8.55
N THR A 136 -3.98 -0.33 7.36
CA THR A 136 -4.22 1.08 7.04
C THR A 136 -5.39 1.69 7.82
N LEU A 137 -6.21 0.90 8.51
CA LEU A 137 -7.27 1.42 9.39
C LEU A 137 -6.71 2.18 10.59
N TYR A 138 -5.46 1.91 11.00
CA TYR A 138 -4.79 2.69 12.04
C TYR A 138 -4.31 4.07 11.59
N TRP A 139 -4.38 4.35 10.29
CA TRP A 139 -4.04 5.66 9.73
C TRP A 139 -5.26 6.30 9.03
N PHE A 140 -6.44 5.72 9.19
CA PHE A 140 -7.66 6.13 8.49
C PHE A 140 -8.45 7.17 9.28
N LYS A 141 -8.75 8.33 8.67
CA LYS A 141 -9.47 9.44 9.33
C LYS A 141 -10.86 9.08 9.86
N SER A 142 -11.57 8.14 9.22
CA SER A 142 -12.90 7.70 9.64
C SER A 142 -12.87 6.65 10.77
N ASN A 143 -11.69 6.17 11.17
CA ASN A 143 -11.56 5.31 12.34
C ASN A 143 -11.47 6.14 13.62
N ASN A 144 -12.59 6.34 14.29
CA ASN A 144 -12.66 7.14 15.53
C ASN A 144 -12.03 6.46 16.76
N LEU A 145 -11.39 5.28 16.60
CA LEU A 145 -10.66 4.59 17.67
C LEU A 145 -9.16 4.87 17.66
N VAL A 146 -8.67 5.66 16.71
CA VAL A 146 -7.26 6.07 16.59
C VAL A 146 -7.14 7.58 16.55
N ASP A 147 -5.98 8.08 16.98
CA ASP A 147 -5.69 9.52 17.12
C ASP A 147 -4.34 9.87 16.49
N GLY A 148 -4.16 9.47 15.23
CA GLY A 148 -2.97 9.76 14.44
C GLY A 148 -1.73 9.00 14.88
N CYS A 149 -0.55 9.59 14.63
CA CYS A 149 0.74 8.91 14.77
C CYS A 149 1.71 9.60 15.75
N ASP A 150 1.24 10.62 16.46
CA ASP A 150 2.05 11.38 17.42
C ASP A 150 2.08 10.75 18.83
N ASP A 151 1.00 10.10 19.28
CA ASP A 151 0.98 9.40 20.57
C ASP A 151 1.67 8.02 20.46
N LYS A 152 2.69 7.79 21.30
CA LYS A 152 3.43 6.52 21.40
C LYS A 152 2.54 5.29 21.64
N LYS A 153 1.38 5.47 22.25
CA LYS A 153 0.44 4.39 22.60
C LYS A 153 -0.59 4.12 21.49
N ASP A 154 -0.72 5.03 20.53
CA ASP A 154 -1.65 4.86 19.42
C ASP A 154 -1.16 3.72 18.49
N PRO A 155 -2.07 2.83 18.03
CA PRO A 155 -1.68 1.79 17.09
C PRO A 155 -1.06 2.31 15.78
N GLY A 156 -1.41 3.52 15.33
CA GLY A 156 -0.79 4.18 14.18
C GLY A 156 0.71 4.43 14.38
N HIS A 157 1.10 4.86 15.58
CA HIS A 157 2.50 5.03 15.98
C HIS A 157 3.22 3.68 16.07
N LEU A 158 2.60 2.69 16.74
CA LEU A 158 3.18 1.35 16.89
C LEU A 158 3.41 0.67 15.54
N GLN A 159 2.50 0.86 14.57
CA GLN A 159 2.70 0.33 13.21
C GLN A 159 3.94 0.93 12.52
N PHE A 160 4.26 2.21 12.73
CA PHE A 160 5.53 2.77 12.25
C PHE A 160 6.75 2.18 12.95
N ARG A 161 6.65 1.83 14.24
CA ARG A 161 7.74 1.13 14.94
C ARG A 161 7.98 -0.26 14.39
N TRP A 162 6.91 -1.00 14.09
CA TRP A 162 7.01 -2.27 13.37
C TRP A 162 7.64 -2.08 11.98
N LEU A 163 7.16 -1.10 11.21
CA LEU A 163 7.67 -0.82 9.87
C LEU A 163 9.17 -0.50 9.90
N ALA A 164 9.61 0.28 10.89
CA ALA A 164 11.02 0.63 11.10
C ALA A 164 11.91 -0.61 11.27
N ILE A 165 11.52 -1.53 12.14
CA ILE A 165 12.29 -2.74 12.44
C ILE A 165 12.32 -3.67 11.21
N VAL A 166 11.17 -3.88 10.59
CA VAL A 166 11.04 -4.81 9.46
C VAL A 166 11.76 -4.29 8.22
N LEU A 167 11.57 -3.02 7.83
CA LEU A 167 12.26 -2.45 6.68
C LEU A 167 13.78 -2.39 6.88
N ARG A 168 14.24 -2.08 8.09
CA ARG A 168 15.68 -2.12 8.42
C ARG A 168 16.24 -3.51 8.17
N GLU A 169 15.57 -4.55 8.65
CA GLU A 169 16.04 -5.93 8.44
C GLU A 169 15.99 -6.34 6.95
N LEU A 170 14.93 -5.98 6.22
CA LEU A 170 14.82 -6.28 4.79
C LEU A 170 15.91 -5.59 3.98
N ARG A 171 16.24 -4.33 4.30
CA ARG A 171 17.38 -3.64 3.70
C ARG A 171 18.69 -4.36 3.95
N ARG A 172 18.97 -4.80 5.19
CA ARG A 172 20.20 -5.54 5.52
C ARG A 172 20.33 -6.82 4.70
N ARG A 173 19.21 -7.47 4.40
CA ARG A 173 19.14 -8.66 3.56
C ARG A 173 19.18 -8.38 2.06
N ASN A 174 19.21 -7.11 1.66
CA ASN A 174 19.08 -6.66 0.27
C ASN A 174 17.78 -7.17 -0.40
N MET A 175 16.71 -7.33 0.38
CA MET A 175 15.41 -7.72 -0.13
C MET A 175 14.65 -6.51 -0.65
N LYS A 176 13.84 -6.70 -1.70
CA LYS A 176 12.92 -5.67 -2.21
C LYS A 176 11.55 -5.84 -1.59
N VAL A 177 10.75 -4.76 -1.58
CA VAL A 177 9.51 -4.69 -0.81
C VAL A 177 8.37 -4.06 -1.57
N TRP A 178 7.24 -4.74 -1.61
CA TRP A 178 5.94 -4.14 -1.87
C TRP A 178 5.22 -3.83 -0.56
N LEU A 179 4.55 -2.69 -0.48
CA LEU A 179 3.61 -2.39 0.59
C LEU A 179 2.19 -2.71 0.12
N SER A 180 1.36 -3.25 1.00
CA SER A 180 -0.06 -3.51 0.76
C SER A 180 -0.90 -2.94 1.88
N GLY A 181 -2.08 -2.42 1.55
CA GLY A 181 -3.07 -1.97 2.51
C GLY A 181 -4.43 -1.83 1.84
N HIS A 182 -5.47 -1.48 2.61
CA HIS A 182 -6.79 -1.26 2.02
C HIS A 182 -7.02 0.22 1.68
N VAL A 183 -7.01 1.09 2.69
CA VAL A 183 -7.22 2.53 2.55
C VAL A 183 -5.96 3.15 1.95
N PRO A 184 -6.05 3.88 0.82
CA PRO A 184 -4.88 4.46 0.18
C PRO A 184 -4.36 5.67 0.96
N PRO A 185 -3.04 5.92 0.95
CA PRO A 185 -2.41 7.04 1.65
C PRO A 185 -2.66 8.39 0.95
N SER A 186 -3.90 8.89 0.93
CA SER A 186 -4.21 10.20 0.33
C SER A 186 -4.50 11.26 1.39
N PRO A 187 -4.23 12.56 1.13
CA PRO A 187 -4.59 13.64 2.07
C PRO A 187 -6.08 13.68 2.44
N LYS A 188 -6.93 13.12 1.58
CA LYS A 188 -8.38 13.06 1.77
C LYS A 188 -8.78 12.09 2.87
N VAL A 189 -8.19 10.88 2.89
CA VAL A 189 -8.64 9.77 3.76
C VAL A 189 -7.64 9.41 4.87
N PHE A 190 -6.36 9.75 4.73
CA PHE A 190 -5.32 9.40 5.70
C PHE A 190 -5.13 10.50 6.74
N ASP A 191 -4.84 10.11 7.98
CA ASP A 191 -4.45 11.07 9.02
C ASP A 191 -3.19 11.83 8.60
N PRO A 192 -3.15 13.18 8.70
CA PRO A 192 -2.02 13.99 8.24
C PRO A 192 -0.69 13.63 8.92
N THR A 193 -0.72 13.37 10.23
CA THR A 193 0.48 13.03 11.00
C THR A 193 1.05 11.68 10.60
N CYS A 194 0.20 10.78 10.12
CA CYS A 194 0.57 9.48 9.60
C CYS A 194 1.00 9.56 8.13
N LEU A 195 0.34 10.38 7.30
CA LEU A 195 0.68 10.56 5.88
C LEU A 195 2.07 11.17 5.69
N ASP A 196 2.41 12.19 6.49
CA ASP A 196 3.72 12.82 6.44
C ASP A 196 4.83 11.80 6.79
N ARG A 197 4.61 11.00 7.84
CA ARG A 197 5.53 9.91 8.23
C ARG A 197 5.62 8.86 7.13
N PHE A 198 4.50 8.42 6.59
CA PHE A 198 4.45 7.42 5.52
C PHE A 198 5.26 7.88 4.30
N SER A 199 5.05 9.12 3.86
CA SER A 199 5.82 9.72 2.76
C SER A 199 7.31 9.78 3.05
N ALA A 200 7.70 10.11 4.29
CA ALA A 200 9.10 10.10 4.70
C ALA A 200 9.69 8.67 4.64
N TRP A 201 8.97 7.65 5.11
CA TRP A 201 9.44 6.25 5.09
C TRP A 201 9.64 5.74 3.66
N LEU A 202 8.72 6.05 2.74
CA LEU A 202 8.88 5.71 1.32
C LEU A 202 10.17 6.29 0.73
N TYR A 203 10.49 7.54 1.04
CA TYR A 203 11.71 8.19 0.57
C TYR A 203 12.97 7.66 1.23
N ALA A 204 12.93 7.43 2.54
CA ALA A 204 14.07 6.91 3.28
C ALA A 204 14.42 5.47 2.88
N TYR A 205 13.46 4.69 2.35
CA TYR A 205 13.60 3.29 1.93
C TYR A 205 13.41 3.05 0.43
N ARG A 206 13.62 4.09 -0.37
CA ARG A 206 13.49 4.05 -1.84
C ARG A 206 14.52 3.16 -2.56
N ASP A 207 15.52 2.65 -1.86
CA ASP A 207 16.48 1.63 -2.31
C ASP A 207 15.90 0.21 -2.35
N ILE A 208 14.85 -0.05 -1.55
CA ILE A 208 14.20 -1.37 -1.47
C ILE A 208 12.71 -1.37 -1.77
N ILE A 209 12.00 -0.26 -1.51
CA ILE A 209 10.55 -0.19 -1.75
C ILE A 209 10.28 -0.04 -3.25
N VAL A 210 9.50 -0.98 -3.79
CA VAL A 210 9.05 -1.03 -5.18
C VAL A 210 7.84 -0.12 -5.40
N GLY A 211 6.94 -0.04 -4.42
CA GLY A 211 5.71 0.73 -4.46
C GLY A 211 4.72 0.23 -3.42
N GLY A 212 3.52 0.82 -3.41
CA GLY A 212 2.40 0.35 -2.58
C GLY A 212 1.15 0.05 -3.40
N VAL A 213 0.39 -0.97 -3.01
CA VAL A 213 -0.89 -1.34 -3.64
C VAL A 213 -2.04 -1.25 -2.64
N TYR A 214 -3.13 -0.61 -3.07
CA TYR A 214 -4.28 -0.26 -2.22
C TYR A 214 -5.59 -0.43 -2.99
N GLY A 215 -6.71 -0.33 -2.27
CA GLY A 215 -8.08 -0.40 -2.81
C GLY A 215 -8.96 0.72 -2.25
N HIS A 216 -10.08 0.34 -1.63
CA HIS A 216 -11.05 1.21 -0.94
C HIS A 216 -11.85 2.16 -1.83
N MET A 217 -11.19 2.88 -2.74
CA MET A 217 -11.82 3.93 -3.52
C MET A 217 -12.72 3.38 -4.65
N ASN A 218 -12.59 2.10 -5.01
CA ASN A 218 -13.31 1.43 -6.10
C ASN A 218 -13.15 2.11 -7.46
N VAL A 219 -12.07 2.88 -7.65
CA VAL A 219 -11.73 3.63 -8.87
C VAL A 219 -10.25 3.48 -9.17
N ASP A 220 -9.90 3.45 -10.45
CA ASP A 220 -8.52 3.25 -10.90
C ASP A 220 -7.71 4.55 -10.87
N HIS A 221 -6.67 4.61 -10.05
CA HIS A 221 -5.72 5.72 -10.07
C HIS A 221 -4.41 5.38 -9.35
N PHE A 222 -3.54 6.39 -9.25
CA PHE A 222 -2.31 6.32 -8.48
C PHE A 222 -2.13 7.62 -7.67
N LEU A 223 -1.25 7.57 -6.67
CA LEU A 223 -0.89 8.70 -5.82
C LEU A 223 0.62 8.87 -5.85
N LEU A 224 1.06 10.14 -5.88
CA LEU A 224 2.47 10.51 -5.76
C LEU A 224 2.72 11.13 -4.39
N HIS A 225 3.68 10.57 -3.66
CA HIS A 225 4.06 11.02 -2.33
C HIS A 225 5.28 11.90 -2.41
N ASP A 226 5.11 13.20 -2.17
CA ASP A 226 6.21 14.16 -2.19
C ASP A 226 6.88 14.26 -0.81
N SER A 227 8.02 13.63 -0.65
CA SER A 227 8.70 13.56 0.65
C SER A 227 9.54 14.80 0.98
N LEU A 228 9.58 15.79 0.07
CA LEU A 228 10.33 17.05 0.25
C LEU A 228 9.39 18.26 0.37
N VAL A 229 8.08 18.06 0.49
CA VAL A 229 7.12 19.13 0.82
C VAL A 229 7.10 19.38 2.32
N GLU A 230 6.88 20.63 2.73
CA GLU A 230 6.75 20.99 4.15
C GLU A 230 5.57 20.23 4.77
N LYS A 231 5.73 19.83 6.05
CA LYS A 231 4.73 19.07 6.80
C LYS A 231 3.33 19.64 6.62
N SER A 232 2.36 18.75 6.39
CA SER A 232 0.97 19.17 6.26
C SER A 232 0.51 19.81 7.57
N LYS A 233 -0.17 20.96 7.47
CA LYS A 233 -0.84 21.54 8.64
C LYS A 233 -2.08 20.69 8.91
N SER A 234 -2.35 20.37 10.18
CA SER A 234 -3.61 19.74 10.57
C SER A 234 -4.78 20.55 9.99
N PRO A 235 -5.76 19.92 9.32
CA PRO A 235 -6.94 20.59 8.80
C PRO A 235 -7.72 21.30 9.91
N ASP A 236 -8.55 22.27 9.54
CA ASP A 236 -9.51 22.87 10.46
C ASP A 236 -10.60 21.83 10.81
N GLN A 237 -11.07 21.81 12.07
CA GLN A 237 -12.00 20.80 12.57
C GLN A 237 -13.33 20.75 11.80
N SER A 238 -13.75 21.87 11.19
CA SER A 238 -14.95 21.91 10.34
C SER A 238 -14.75 21.25 8.97
N GLU A 239 -13.55 21.28 8.41
CA GLU A 239 -13.25 20.61 7.14
C GLU A 239 -13.19 19.08 7.34
N ASP A 240 -12.58 18.61 8.43
CA ASP A 240 -12.51 17.17 8.73
C ASP A 240 -13.89 16.55 8.98
N ALA A 241 -14.84 17.28 9.60
CA ALA A 241 -16.21 16.79 9.81
C ALA A 241 -16.98 16.62 8.50
N TYR A 242 -16.86 17.57 7.57
CA TYR A 242 -17.47 17.49 6.24
C TYR A 242 -16.86 16.37 5.39
N LEU A 243 -15.53 16.21 5.44
CA LEU A 243 -14.83 15.16 4.71
C LEU A 243 -15.21 13.75 5.19
N ARG A 244 -15.34 13.55 6.51
CA ARG A 244 -15.82 12.27 7.08
C ARG A 244 -17.22 11.91 6.60
N GLU A 245 -18.13 12.89 6.60
CA GLU A 245 -19.48 12.70 6.09
C GLU A 245 -19.45 12.31 4.60
N TYR A 246 -18.55 12.87 3.79
CA TYR A 246 -18.44 12.61 2.34
C TYR A 246 -17.72 11.30 1.96
N ILE A 247 -16.75 10.84 2.76
CA ILE A 247 -15.98 9.60 2.54
C ILE A 247 -16.81 8.37 2.93
N ASP A 248 -17.69 8.48 3.92
CA ASP A 248 -18.51 7.38 4.43
C ASP A 248 -19.86 7.22 3.68
N PHE A 249 -20.20 8.10 2.72
CA PHE A 249 -21.40 7.93 1.89
C PHE A 249 -21.14 6.97 0.72
N ASP A 250 -21.64 5.75 0.87
CA ASP A 250 -21.64 4.72 -0.17
C ASP A 250 -23.00 4.54 -0.87
N ASP A 251 -23.89 5.54 -0.79
CA ASP A 251 -25.23 5.48 -1.40
C ASP A 251 -25.59 6.71 -2.24
N GLY A 252 -26.26 6.42 -3.37
CA GLY A 252 -27.00 7.35 -4.19
C GLY A 252 -26.17 8.38 -4.95
N LYS A 253 -26.83 9.49 -5.31
CA LYS A 253 -26.20 10.59 -6.06
C LYS A 253 -25.04 11.24 -5.30
N ALA A 254 -25.04 11.20 -3.97
CA ALA A 254 -23.99 11.79 -3.14
C ALA A 254 -22.64 11.07 -3.29
N ALA A 255 -22.63 9.73 -3.27
CA ALA A 255 -21.43 8.94 -3.54
C ALA A 255 -20.85 9.22 -4.94
N ILE A 256 -21.74 9.33 -5.93
CA ILE A 256 -21.43 9.70 -7.32
C ILE A 256 -20.75 11.07 -7.39
N PHE A 257 -21.36 12.11 -6.80
CA PHE A 257 -20.75 13.44 -6.75
C PHE A 257 -19.41 13.41 -6.00
N GLY A 258 -19.31 12.61 -4.94
CA GLY A 258 -18.07 12.43 -4.19
C GLY A 258 -16.91 11.86 -5.00
N LYS A 259 -17.17 10.91 -5.91
CA LYS A 259 -16.12 10.37 -6.78
C LYS A 259 -15.67 11.37 -7.86
N VAL A 260 -16.60 12.21 -8.37
CA VAL A 260 -16.25 13.29 -9.31
C VAL A 260 -15.41 14.36 -8.63
N ASP A 261 -15.77 14.78 -7.41
CA ASP A 261 -14.99 15.73 -6.62
C ASP A 261 -13.61 15.14 -6.28
N TYR A 262 -13.54 13.86 -5.94
CA TYR A 262 -12.27 13.16 -5.69
C TYR A 262 -11.37 13.14 -6.93
N LEU A 263 -11.93 12.90 -8.12
CA LEU A 263 -11.20 12.98 -9.40
C LEU A 263 -10.66 14.40 -9.66
N GLN A 264 -11.41 15.44 -9.32
CA GLN A 264 -10.96 16.82 -9.44
C GLN A 264 -9.84 17.15 -8.45
N ASP A 265 -9.98 16.75 -7.19
CA ASP A 265 -8.95 16.86 -6.15
C ASP A 265 -7.65 16.16 -6.60
N LEU A 266 -7.76 14.96 -7.16
CA LEU A 266 -6.63 14.20 -7.70
C LEU A 266 -5.96 14.94 -8.86
N ARG A 267 -6.73 15.50 -9.79
CA ARG A 267 -6.17 16.29 -10.90
C ARG A 267 -5.46 17.55 -10.40
N ASN A 268 -6.00 18.20 -9.36
CA ASN A 268 -5.36 19.33 -8.70
C ASN A 268 -4.02 18.93 -8.06
N LEU A 269 -3.94 17.75 -7.41
CA LEU A 269 -2.69 17.21 -6.89
C LEU A 269 -1.67 16.97 -8.01
N TYR A 270 -2.09 16.37 -9.12
CA TYR A 270 -1.24 16.14 -10.29
C TYR A 270 -0.70 17.43 -10.92
N SER A 271 -1.50 18.51 -10.93
CA SER A 271 -1.06 19.81 -11.44
C SER A 271 0.08 20.44 -10.62
N GLN A 272 0.25 20.02 -9.36
CA GLN A 272 1.28 20.52 -8.44
C GLN A 272 2.58 19.69 -8.47
N VAL A 273 2.60 18.59 -9.22
CA VAL A 273 3.74 17.66 -9.29
C VAL A 273 4.94 18.34 -9.97
N ARG A 274 6.10 18.29 -9.32
CA ARG A 274 7.36 18.88 -9.81
C ARG A 274 8.09 17.92 -10.75
N GLU A 275 9.01 18.46 -11.54
CA GLU A 275 9.75 17.70 -12.55
C GLU A 275 10.81 16.77 -11.94
N ASP A 276 11.39 17.16 -10.80
CA ASP A 276 12.30 16.32 -10.04
C ASP A 276 11.56 15.10 -9.51
N TRP A 277 11.61 14.00 -10.25
CA TRP A 277 10.91 12.77 -9.94
C TRP A 277 11.51 12.01 -8.74
N SER A 278 12.78 12.27 -8.39
CA SER A 278 13.53 11.52 -7.37
C SER A 278 12.99 11.68 -5.95
N ARG A 279 12.16 12.72 -5.74
CA ARG A 279 11.48 13.04 -4.49
C ARG A 279 10.16 12.30 -4.28
N TYR A 280 9.64 11.64 -5.32
CA TYR A 280 8.33 11.00 -5.29
C TYR A 280 8.43 9.50 -5.08
N ALA A 281 7.42 8.94 -4.42
CA ALA A 281 7.11 7.52 -4.45
C ALA A 281 5.67 7.30 -4.93
N VAL A 282 5.34 6.10 -5.39
CA VAL A 282 4.03 5.81 -6.01
C VAL A 282 3.22 4.84 -5.15
N SER A 283 1.93 5.13 -4.99
CA SER A 283 0.94 4.18 -4.51
C SER A 283 -0.14 3.96 -5.56
N TYR A 284 -0.47 2.71 -5.83
CA TYR A 284 -1.45 2.32 -6.83
C TYR A 284 -2.75 1.96 -6.15
N VAL A 285 -3.86 2.50 -6.65
CA VAL A 285 -5.19 2.24 -6.13
C VAL A 285 -5.98 1.49 -7.21
N SER A 286 -6.32 0.24 -6.90
CA SER A 286 -7.00 -0.64 -7.85
C SER A 286 -8.52 -0.47 -7.76
N PRO A 287 -9.25 -0.61 -8.88
CA PRO A 287 -10.69 -0.77 -8.85
C PRO A 287 -11.08 -2.11 -8.21
N SER A 288 -12.37 -2.30 -7.94
CA SER A 288 -12.86 -3.47 -7.20
C SER A 288 -13.58 -4.48 -8.08
N VAL A 289 -13.62 -5.73 -7.61
CA VAL A 289 -14.47 -6.79 -8.17
C VAL A 289 -15.95 -6.54 -7.81
N ILE A 290 -16.23 -5.76 -6.77
CA ILE A 290 -17.60 -5.40 -6.37
C ILE A 290 -18.13 -4.34 -7.35
N PRO A 291 -19.37 -4.46 -7.85
CA PRO A 291 -19.89 -3.59 -8.90
C PRO A 291 -20.34 -2.21 -8.38
N THR A 292 -19.39 -1.38 -7.91
CA THR A 292 -19.59 0.07 -7.82
C THR A 292 -19.57 0.69 -9.22
N TYR A 293 -18.61 0.22 -10.04
CA TYR A 293 -18.56 0.40 -11.50
C TYR A 293 -18.57 -1.00 -12.14
N LEU A 294 -17.84 -1.20 -13.24
CA LEU A 294 -17.64 -2.55 -13.76
C LEU A 294 -16.65 -3.31 -12.85
N PRO A 295 -16.92 -4.59 -12.51
CA PRO A 295 -15.99 -5.43 -11.77
C PRO A 295 -14.64 -5.51 -12.45
N ALA A 296 -13.57 -5.47 -11.67
CA ALA A 296 -12.23 -5.39 -12.22
C ALA A 296 -11.18 -6.10 -11.35
N LEU A 297 -10.12 -6.55 -12.00
CA LEU A 297 -8.94 -7.16 -11.39
C LEU A 297 -7.67 -6.74 -12.14
N ARG A 298 -6.52 -6.76 -11.48
CA ARG A 298 -5.25 -6.29 -12.04
C ARG A 298 -4.16 -7.34 -11.93
N VAL A 299 -3.42 -7.55 -13.02
CA VAL A 299 -2.24 -8.43 -13.06
C VAL A 299 -1.01 -7.57 -13.30
N TRP A 300 0.04 -7.78 -12.50
CA TRP A 300 1.29 -7.04 -12.56
C TRP A 300 2.40 -7.90 -13.11
N GLU A 301 3.23 -7.30 -13.96
CA GLU A 301 4.45 -7.89 -14.49
C GLU A 301 5.66 -7.12 -13.98
N TYR A 302 6.75 -7.84 -13.73
CA TYR A 302 7.98 -7.27 -13.22
C TYR A 302 9.20 -7.96 -13.84
N ASN A 303 10.31 -7.24 -13.88
CA ASN A 303 11.56 -7.73 -14.46
C ASN A 303 12.16 -8.86 -13.61
N THR A 304 12.26 -10.06 -14.16
CA THR A 304 12.87 -11.24 -13.53
C THR A 304 14.32 -11.48 -13.99
N THR A 305 14.87 -10.62 -14.86
CA THR A 305 16.25 -10.74 -15.34
C THR A 305 17.21 -10.74 -14.15
N GLY A 306 18.12 -11.71 -14.11
CA GLY A 306 19.11 -11.86 -13.04
C GLY A 306 18.55 -12.40 -11.72
N ILE A 307 17.25 -12.76 -11.63
CA ILE A 307 16.65 -13.23 -10.37
C ILE A 307 17.34 -14.49 -9.82
N ASN A 308 17.86 -15.37 -10.69
CA ASN A 308 18.59 -16.57 -10.30
C ASN A 308 20.04 -16.29 -9.88
N ASP A 309 20.58 -15.15 -10.30
CA ASP A 309 21.94 -14.69 -9.97
C ASP A 309 21.97 -13.89 -8.65
N ILE A 310 20.79 -13.54 -8.12
CA ILE A 310 20.67 -13.02 -6.74
C ILE A 310 21.03 -14.17 -5.80
N GLU A 311 22.31 -14.22 -5.41
CA GLU A 311 22.77 -15.05 -4.32
C GLU A 311 21.95 -14.68 -3.09
N VAL A 312 21.16 -15.64 -2.59
CA VAL A 312 20.53 -15.50 -1.27
C VAL A 312 21.68 -15.31 -0.30
N ASN A 313 21.80 -14.11 0.26
CA ASN A 313 22.99 -13.71 0.98
C ASN A 313 23.28 -14.74 2.10
N THR A 314 24.42 -15.43 1.99
CA THR A 314 24.82 -16.52 2.87
C THR A 314 25.31 -16.04 4.23
N GLN A 315 25.35 -14.72 4.45
CA GLN A 315 25.61 -14.12 5.76
C GLN A 315 24.54 -14.59 6.76
N GLU A 316 24.94 -14.96 7.96
CA GLU A 316 23.99 -15.28 9.03
C GLU A 316 23.21 -14.01 9.42
N PHE A 317 22.00 -13.88 8.89
CA PHE A 317 21.03 -12.89 9.35
C PHE A 317 20.36 -13.37 10.63
N ARG A 318 19.85 -12.41 11.41
CA ARG A 318 19.03 -12.70 12.59
C ARG A 318 17.79 -13.48 12.14
N PRO A 319 17.39 -14.57 12.80
CA PRO A 319 16.15 -15.26 12.46
C PRO A 319 14.96 -14.31 12.56
N TRP A 320 13.93 -14.48 11.72
CA TRP A 320 12.72 -13.66 11.79
C TRP A 320 12.06 -13.70 13.18
N SER A 321 12.13 -14.83 13.88
CA SER A 321 11.66 -14.95 15.27
C SER A 321 12.38 -14.00 16.23
N GLU A 322 13.65 -13.66 16.00
CA GLU A 322 14.37 -12.69 16.81
C GLU A 322 13.98 -11.25 16.47
N VAL A 323 13.73 -10.98 15.18
CA VAL A 323 13.28 -9.68 14.68
C VAL A 323 11.88 -9.35 15.21
N PHE A 324 10.94 -10.30 15.14
CA PHE A 324 9.59 -10.08 15.66
C PHE A 324 9.53 -10.05 17.18
N ARG A 325 10.45 -10.76 17.87
CA ARG A 325 10.63 -10.56 19.32
C ARG A 325 11.07 -9.13 19.66
N GLU A 326 11.90 -8.50 18.84
CA GLU A 326 12.26 -7.08 19.02
C GLU A 326 11.03 -6.17 18.88
N VAL A 327 10.18 -6.42 17.88
CA VAL A 327 8.90 -5.68 17.74
C VAL A 327 8.04 -5.84 18.99
N GLU A 328 7.87 -7.07 19.49
CA GLU A 328 7.08 -7.33 20.69
C GLU A 328 7.58 -6.55 21.90
N LEU A 329 8.91 -6.52 22.09
CA LEU A 329 9.54 -5.75 23.16
C LEU A 329 9.31 -4.24 23.01
N GLU A 330 9.41 -3.70 21.79
CA GLU A 330 9.13 -2.28 21.54
C GLU A 330 7.66 -1.94 21.81
N PHE A 331 6.74 -2.83 21.45
CA PHE A 331 5.32 -2.64 21.76
C PHE A 331 5.07 -2.71 23.27
N ASP A 332 5.68 -3.65 23.98
CA ASP A 332 5.57 -3.75 25.44
C ASP A 332 6.11 -2.49 26.13
N ALA A 333 7.26 -1.99 25.68
CA ALA A 333 7.87 -0.78 26.21
C ALA A 333 6.95 0.44 26.04
N ALA A 334 6.45 0.68 24.82
CA ALA A 334 5.57 1.81 24.52
C ALA A 334 4.24 1.78 25.29
N LEU A 335 3.74 0.58 25.61
CA LEU A 335 2.48 0.38 26.33
C LEU A 335 2.64 0.37 27.85
N SER A 336 3.83 0.09 28.35
CA SER A 336 4.16 0.14 29.77
C SER A 336 4.39 1.58 30.25
N GLU A 337 4.18 1.87 31.55
CA GLU A 337 4.59 3.14 32.16
C GLU A 337 6.11 3.18 32.50
N ILE A 338 6.91 2.30 31.87
CA ILE A 338 8.35 2.20 32.14
C ILE A 338 9.05 3.37 31.42
N ASP A 339 9.94 4.05 32.15
CA ASP A 339 10.73 5.20 31.69
C ASP A 339 11.46 4.87 30.38
N ASP A 340 11.55 5.85 29.46
CA ASP A 340 12.17 5.75 28.12
C ASP A 340 13.64 5.25 28.10
N ASP A 341 14.27 5.04 29.26
CA ASP A 341 15.68 4.63 29.43
C ASP A 341 15.95 3.15 29.05
N ASP A 342 14.90 2.32 28.88
CA ASP A 342 15.02 0.91 28.42
C ASP A 342 14.72 0.72 26.92
N LEU A 343 14.38 1.78 26.18
CA LEU A 343 14.23 1.73 24.72
C LEU A 343 15.58 1.49 24.06
N VAL A 344 15.61 0.72 22.98
CA VAL A 344 16.84 0.50 22.21
C VAL A 344 17.31 1.85 21.65
N ASP A 345 18.57 2.25 21.92
CA ASP A 345 19.13 3.52 21.44
C ASP A 345 19.24 3.48 19.91
N TYR A 346 18.21 4.00 19.23
CA TYR A 346 18.14 4.09 17.77
C TYR A 346 19.33 4.87 17.20
N GLU A 347 19.91 5.84 17.95
CA GLU A 347 21.11 6.56 17.49
C GLU A 347 22.33 5.63 17.43
N GLU A 348 22.47 4.67 18.36
CA GLU A 348 23.59 3.72 18.37
C GLU A 348 23.44 2.64 17.28
N LEU A 349 22.21 2.28 16.93
CA LEU A 349 21.91 1.40 15.78
C LEU A 349 22.13 2.12 14.44
N GLU A 350 21.71 3.38 14.32
CA GLU A 350 21.96 4.21 13.13
C GLU A 350 23.46 4.45 12.89
N GLU A 351 24.24 4.72 13.94
CA GLU A 351 25.70 4.86 13.82
C GLU A 351 26.38 3.53 13.41
N GLN A 352 25.92 2.39 13.93
CA GLN A 352 26.40 1.07 13.47
C GLN A 352 25.99 0.80 12.02
N ASP A 353 24.82 1.25 11.59
CA ASP A 353 24.29 0.99 10.25
C ASP A 353 24.98 1.85 9.19
N MET A 354 25.27 3.14 9.45
CA MET A 354 26.14 3.93 8.57
C MET A 354 27.52 3.30 8.40
N LEU A 355 28.07 2.71 9.48
CA LEU A 355 29.37 2.03 9.46
C LEU A 355 29.35 0.70 8.69
N LEU A 356 28.19 0.03 8.56
CA LEU A 356 28.05 -1.22 7.82
C LEU A 356 27.83 -1.00 6.32
N VAL A 357 27.22 0.13 5.93
CA VAL A 357 27.08 0.53 4.51
C VAL A 357 28.43 1.00 3.94
N ASP A 358 29.29 1.61 4.76
CA ASP A 358 30.67 1.99 4.38
C ASP A 358 31.70 0.85 4.49
N TYR A 359 31.33 -0.31 5.08
CA TYR A 359 32.25 -1.45 5.20
C TYR A 359 32.27 -2.26 3.90
N ASP A 360 33.16 -1.84 3.00
CA ASP A 360 33.59 -2.62 1.83
C ASP A 360 33.85 -4.10 2.21
N LEU A 361 33.22 -5.03 1.47
CA LEU A 361 33.12 -6.47 1.71
C LEU A 361 34.45 -7.24 1.59
N SER A 362 35.60 -6.57 1.77
CA SER A 362 36.92 -7.15 1.50
C SER A 362 37.86 -7.33 2.69
N ASP A 363 37.50 -6.92 3.92
CA ASP A 363 38.46 -7.00 5.05
C ASP A 363 37.88 -7.58 6.36
N ALA A 364 37.49 -8.86 6.30
CA ALA A 364 37.14 -9.64 7.48
C ALA A 364 38.41 -10.10 8.22
N GLY A 365 38.97 -9.25 9.09
CA GLY A 365 40.06 -9.70 9.94
C GLY A 365 40.75 -8.69 10.85
N LYS A 366 40.07 -8.21 11.91
CA LYS A 366 40.70 -7.87 13.21
C LYS A 366 39.68 -7.51 14.28
N LYS A 367 39.54 -8.37 15.29
CA LYS A 367 38.81 -8.09 16.55
C LYS A 367 39.48 -6.94 17.32
N LYS A 368 38.76 -5.84 17.58
CA LYS A 368 39.15 -4.84 18.61
C LYS A 368 38.19 -4.89 19.79
N LYS A 369 38.74 -5.05 21.00
CA LYS A 369 38.04 -5.07 22.29
C LYS A 369 37.49 -3.68 22.62
N HIS A 370 36.17 -3.57 22.83
CA HIS A 370 35.56 -2.36 23.39
C HIS A 370 35.72 -2.29 24.91
N LYS A 371 36.17 -1.14 25.40
CA LYS A 371 36.34 -0.81 26.83
C LYS A 371 35.17 0.12 27.22
N LYS A 372 34.27 -0.33 28.10
CA LYS A 372 33.13 0.46 28.61
C LYS A 372 33.64 1.73 29.32
N LYS A 373 33.28 2.90 28.81
CA LYS A 373 33.32 4.18 29.55
C LYS A 373 31.88 4.60 29.85
N LYS A 374 31.49 4.61 31.12
CA LYS A 374 30.28 5.29 31.60
C LYS A 374 30.44 6.80 31.35
N LYS A 375 29.51 7.41 30.61
CA LYS A 375 29.31 8.86 30.58
C LYS A 375 27.85 9.16 30.90
N ASN A 376 27.65 10.03 31.90
CA ASN A 376 26.38 10.70 32.17
C ASN A 376 25.94 11.47 30.92
N LYS A 377 24.86 11.04 30.24
CA LYS A 377 24.21 11.82 29.17
C LYS A 377 23.19 12.79 29.83
N LYS A 378 23.35 14.08 29.55
CA LYS A 378 22.27 15.08 29.69
C LYS A 378 21.18 14.70 28.69
N LYS A 379 19.89 14.67 29.11
CA LYS A 379 18.73 14.47 28.23
C LYS A 379 18.73 15.54 27.12
N LYS A 380 19.23 15.20 25.94
CA LYS A 380 18.83 15.83 24.68
C LYS A 380 17.51 15.15 24.29
N GLY A 381 16.51 15.92 23.86
CA GLY A 381 15.23 15.35 23.42
C GLY A 381 15.48 14.27 22.39
N GLY A 382 15.01 13.06 22.66
CA GLY A 382 15.24 11.89 21.80
C GLY A 382 14.64 12.09 20.42
N HIS A 383 15.29 11.53 19.40
CA HIS A 383 14.74 11.42 18.06
C HIS A 383 13.43 10.62 18.13
N ASP A 384 12.33 11.13 17.54
CA ASP A 384 11.07 10.37 17.44
C ASP A 384 11.28 9.21 16.46
N PRO A 385 11.31 7.95 16.95
CA PRO A 385 11.69 6.78 16.15
C PRO A 385 10.62 6.36 15.14
N THR A 386 9.49 7.09 15.06
CA THR A 386 8.51 6.94 13.96
C THR A 386 8.85 7.78 12.74
N TRP A 387 9.82 8.69 12.82
CA TRP A 387 10.43 9.28 11.65
C TRP A 387 11.57 8.39 11.19
N PRO A 388 11.73 8.17 9.87
CA PRO A 388 12.80 7.35 9.38
C PRO A 388 14.16 8.05 9.50
N PRO A 389 15.26 7.28 9.47
CA PRO A 389 16.59 7.84 9.27
C PRO A 389 16.66 8.54 7.91
N LYS A 390 17.70 9.35 7.72
CA LYS A 390 17.98 9.93 6.40
C LYS A 390 18.27 8.82 5.39
N PHE A 391 17.83 9.05 4.14
CA PHE A 391 18.20 8.18 3.04
C PHE A 391 19.74 8.05 2.95
N PRO A 392 20.29 6.82 2.96
CA PRO A 392 21.72 6.61 2.93
C PRO A 392 22.30 6.93 1.54
N ASN A 393 23.63 7.05 1.44
CA ASN A 393 24.31 7.30 0.17
C ASN A 393 24.44 6.00 -0.65
N VAL A 394 23.30 5.44 -1.08
CA VAL A 394 23.21 4.19 -1.86
C VAL A 394 22.40 4.40 -3.14
N GLU A 395 22.50 3.45 -4.07
CA GLU A 395 21.69 3.46 -5.29
C GLU A 395 20.21 3.27 -4.98
N THR A 396 19.36 3.89 -5.80
CA THR A 396 17.91 3.76 -5.68
C THR A 396 17.41 2.41 -6.16
N GLY A 397 16.24 2.03 -5.67
CA GLY A 397 15.66 0.72 -5.85
C GLY A 397 14.92 0.54 -7.17
N PRO A 398 14.24 -0.61 -7.32
CA PRO A 398 13.58 -1.02 -8.57
C PRO A 398 12.48 -0.08 -9.05
N ALA A 399 11.93 0.77 -8.18
CA ALA A 399 10.97 1.79 -8.56
C ALA A 399 11.60 2.97 -9.32
N TYR A 400 12.91 3.19 -9.20
CA TYR A 400 13.60 4.39 -9.71
C TYR A 400 14.61 4.09 -10.80
N THR A 401 15.17 2.88 -10.81
CA THR A 401 16.17 2.45 -11.80
C THR A 401 15.83 1.04 -12.29
N PRO A 402 15.83 0.79 -13.62
CA PRO A 402 15.59 -0.54 -14.17
C PRO A 402 16.55 -1.59 -13.60
N GLN A 403 15.99 -2.57 -12.90
CA GLN A 403 16.72 -3.71 -12.34
C GLN A 403 15.74 -4.87 -12.08
N THR A 404 16.21 -5.96 -11.47
CA THR A 404 15.33 -7.05 -11.03
C THR A 404 14.25 -6.52 -10.08
N PHE A 405 13.01 -6.99 -10.24
CA PHE A 405 11.80 -6.52 -9.55
C PHE A 405 11.28 -5.14 -9.93
N THR A 406 11.88 -4.45 -10.91
CA THR A 406 11.25 -3.26 -11.50
C THR A 406 9.92 -3.66 -12.14
N PRO A 407 8.79 -3.03 -11.78
CA PRO A 407 7.52 -3.31 -12.43
C PRO A 407 7.56 -2.78 -13.86
N THR A 408 7.20 -3.64 -14.80
CA THR A 408 7.31 -3.35 -16.25
C THR A 408 5.96 -2.94 -16.81
N LYS A 409 4.89 -3.58 -16.34
CA LYS A 409 3.54 -3.43 -16.88
C LYS A 409 2.50 -3.85 -15.83
N TYR A 410 1.31 -3.29 -15.94
CA TYR A 410 0.13 -4.01 -15.46
C TYR A 410 -0.94 -4.05 -16.53
N THR A 411 -1.75 -5.10 -16.46
CA THR A 411 -2.95 -5.30 -17.27
C THR A 411 -4.16 -5.13 -16.36
N GLN A 412 -5.02 -4.17 -16.69
CA GLN A 412 -6.30 -3.98 -16.03
C GLN A 412 -7.35 -4.79 -16.79
N TYR A 413 -8.00 -5.71 -16.08
CA TYR A 413 -9.13 -6.46 -16.59
C TYR A 413 -10.42 -5.89 -16.03
N PHE A 414 -11.50 -6.02 -16.80
CA PHE A 414 -12.84 -5.63 -16.40
C PHE A 414 -13.88 -6.62 -16.91
N LEU A 415 -15.02 -6.67 -16.24
CA LEU A 415 -16.16 -7.50 -16.62
C LEU A 415 -17.27 -6.64 -17.19
N ASN A 416 -17.59 -6.80 -18.48
CA ASN A 416 -18.79 -6.20 -19.05
C ASN A 416 -20.04 -6.90 -18.49
N LEU A 417 -20.69 -6.25 -17.52
CA LEU A 417 -21.90 -6.77 -16.89
C LEU A 417 -23.08 -6.86 -17.84
N THR A 418 -23.16 -6.03 -18.89
CA THR A 418 -24.25 -6.12 -19.87
C THR A 418 -24.15 -7.42 -20.66
N ASP A 419 -22.95 -7.73 -21.16
CA ASP A 419 -22.71 -8.95 -21.93
C ASP A 419 -22.80 -10.19 -21.03
N SER A 420 -22.24 -10.13 -19.82
CA SER A 420 -22.22 -11.24 -18.87
C SER A 420 -23.59 -11.58 -18.29
N ASN A 421 -24.52 -10.63 -18.26
CA ASN A 421 -25.92 -10.88 -17.87
C ASN A 421 -26.80 -11.27 -19.07
N SER A 422 -26.25 -11.27 -20.29
CA SER A 422 -26.93 -11.78 -21.48
C SER A 422 -26.74 -13.30 -21.60
N GLU A 423 -27.70 -14.02 -22.16
CA GLU A 423 -27.52 -15.45 -22.50
C GLU A 423 -26.56 -15.67 -23.69
N SER A 424 -26.05 -14.58 -24.29
CA SER A 424 -25.35 -14.62 -25.57
C SER A 424 -23.83 -14.67 -25.48
N ALA A 425 -23.24 -14.39 -24.32
CA ALA A 425 -21.78 -14.38 -24.13
C ALA A 425 -21.38 -15.19 -22.89
N PRO A 426 -20.28 -15.98 -22.96
CA PRO A 426 -19.71 -16.61 -21.77
C PRO A 426 -19.14 -15.56 -20.81
N PHE A 427 -19.12 -15.88 -19.51
CA PHE A 427 -18.46 -15.04 -18.52
C PHE A 427 -16.96 -14.92 -18.86
N ASN A 428 -16.47 -13.69 -19.03
CA ASN A 428 -15.06 -13.42 -19.30
C ASN A 428 -14.66 -12.06 -18.74
N PHE A 429 -13.49 -11.98 -18.10
CA PHE A 429 -12.82 -10.71 -17.88
C PHE A 429 -12.05 -10.32 -19.13
N ASP A 430 -12.43 -9.19 -19.74
CA ASP A 430 -11.76 -8.62 -20.90
C ASP A 430 -10.64 -7.68 -20.44
N VAL A 431 -9.63 -7.49 -21.30
CA VAL A 431 -8.60 -6.47 -21.06
C VAL A 431 -9.21 -5.09 -21.26
N GLU A 432 -9.21 -4.27 -20.22
CA GLU A 432 -9.63 -2.87 -20.29
C GLU A 432 -8.54 -2.02 -20.97
N TYR A 433 -7.33 -2.10 -20.42
CA TYR A 433 -6.13 -1.48 -20.95
C TYR A 433 -4.87 -2.11 -20.35
N THR A 434 -3.75 -1.91 -21.01
CA THR A 434 -2.43 -2.09 -20.41
C THR A 434 -1.71 -0.76 -20.30
N THR A 435 -0.79 -0.63 -19.34
CA THR A 435 -0.03 0.62 -19.12
C THR A 435 0.79 1.08 -20.33
N GLU A 436 1.10 0.16 -21.25
CA GLU A 436 1.86 0.43 -22.48
C GLU A 436 0.98 0.94 -23.63
N ASP A 437 -0.34 0.75 -23.54
CA ASP A 437 -1.26 1.10 -24.61
C ASP A 437 -1.49 2.63 -24.71
N GLU A 438 -2.07 3.05 -25.83
CA GLU A 438 -2.56 4.42 -25.98
C GLU A 438 -3.61 4.73 -24.89
N PRO A 439 -3.55 5.90 -24.23
CA PRO A 439 -2.64 7.03 -24.46
C PRO A 439 -1.53 7.20 -23.41
N TYR A 440 -1.24 6.16 -22.62
CA TYR A 440 -0.26 6.24 -21.54
C TYR A 440 1.15 5.95 -22.00
N TYR A 441 1.36 4.94 -22.85
CA TYR A 441 2.67 4.59 -23.41
C TYR A 441 3.78 4.49 -22.34
N LEU A 442 3.47 3.85 -21.20
CA LEU A 442 4.44 3.65 -20.13
C LEU A 442 5.29 2.40 -20.44
N ASP A 443 6.46 2.59 -21.06
CA ASP A 443 7.43 1.52 -21.35
C ASP A 443 7.96 0.79 -20.10
N ASN A 444 7.77 1.41 -18.93
CA ASN A 444 8.07 0.87 -17.62
C ASN A 444 7.27 1.64 -16.56
N LEU A 445 7.15 1.06 -15.37
CA LEU A 445 6.39 1.66 -14.28
C LEU A 445 7.30 2.34 -13.25
N LEU A 446 8.43 2.91 -13.70
CA LEU A 446 9.31 3.70 -12.83
C LEU A 446 8.60 4.96 -12.32
N VAL A 447 9.03 5.46 -11.16
CA VAL A 447 8.57 6.73 -10.57
C VAL A 447 8.63 7.87 -11.59
N SER A 448 9.69 7.95 -12.39
CA SER A 448 9.84 8.98 -13.43
C SER A 448 8.72 8.94 -14.47
N SER A 449 8.23 7.76 -14.82
CA SER A 449 7.16 7.57 -15.81
C SER A 449 5.81 8.03 -15.24
N TRP A 450 5.53 7.68 -13.98
CA TRP A 450 4.34 8.13 -13.26
C TRP A 450 4.32 9.64 -12.99
N VAL A 451 5.47 10.24 -12.67
CA VAL A 451 5.62 11.70 -12.50
C VAL A 451 5.35 12.43 -13.82
N LYS A 452 5.88 11.93 -14.94
CA LYS A 452 5.59 12.48 -16.28
C LYS A 452 4.11 12.39 -16.61
N LEU A 453 3.48 11.23 -16.37
CA LEU A 453 2.05 11.03 -16.62
C LEU A 453 1.20 11.96 -15.75
N ALA A 454 1.46 12.05 -14.44
CA ALA A 454 0.74 12.96 -13.55
C ALA A 454 0.82 14.41 -14.04
N ARG A 455 2.02 14.90 -14.36
CA ARG A 455 2.20 16.25 -14.90
C ARG A 455 1.40 16.47 -16.19
N LYS A 456 1.37 15.49 -17.10
CA LYS A 456 0.57 15.52 -18.33
C LYS A 456 -0.94 15.61 -18.02
N LEU A 457 -1.44 14.82 -17.07
CA LEU A 457 -2.85 14.84 -16.65
C LEU A 457 -3.26 16.16 -15.95
N GLY A 458 -2.33 16.79 -15.23
CA GLY A 458 -2.53 18.05 -14.50
C GLY A 458 -2.35 19.34 -15.33
N ALA A 459 -1.68 19.28 -16.48
CA ALA A 459 -1.21 20.47 -17.23
C ALA A 459 -2.29 21.49 -17.61
N GLY A 460 -3.55 21.05 -17.81
CA GLY A 460 -4.66 21.93 -18.23
C GLY A 460 -5.28 22.81 -17.12
N LEU A 461 -4.90 22.65 -15.85
CA LEU A 461 -5.42 23.44 -14.72
C LEU A 461 -4.57 24.68 -14.41
N LEU A 462 -3.27 24.64 -14.74
CA LEU A 462 -2.34 25.73 -14.42
C LEU A 462 -2.63 27.01 -15.23
N SER A 463 -3.30 26.90 -16.38
CA SER A 463 -3.63 28.04 -17.24
C SER A 463 -4.73 28.98 -16.71
N SER A 464 -5.42 28.65 -15.62
CA SER A 464 -6.56 29.44 -15.11
C SER A 464 -6.34 30.11 -13.75
N GLY A 465 -5.20 29.90 -13.08
CA GLY A 465 -5.09 30.13 -11.63
C GLY A 465 -4.02 31.10 -11.10
N THR A 466 -2.92 31.37 -11.80
CA THR A 466 -1.79 32.10 -11.18
C THR A 466 -1.17 33.16 -12.09
N ASN A 467 -1.25 34.43 -11.66
CA ASN A 467 -0.50 35.56 -12.21
C ASN A 467 0.99 35.49 -11.81
N ASP A 468 1.66 34.36 -12.01
CA ASP A 468 3.11 34.29 -11.86
C ASP A 468 3.76 34.00 -13.21
N SER A 469 4.63 34.90 -13.60
CA SER A 469 5.11 35.08 -14.96
C SER A 469 6.10 33.99 -15.37
N GLN A 470 5.59 32.83 -15.80
CA GLN A 470 6.30 31.89 -16.70
C GLN A 470 5.43 30.78 -17.31
N ASP A 471 4.13 31.01 -17.51
CA ASP A 471 3.26 30.05 -18.19
C ASP A 471 3.58 29.95 -19.68
N LYS A 472 4.18 28.82 -20.08
CA LYS A 472 4.24 28.42 -21.49
C LYS A 472 2.83 27.96 -21.90
N VAL A 473 2.19 28.74 -22.77
CA VAL A 473 1.03 28.28 -23.54
C VAL A 473 1.45 26.98 -24.25
N LEU A 474 0.74 25.88 -23.98
CA LEU A 474 0.98 24.59 -24.63
C LEU A 474 0.75 24.72 -26.14
N ASP A 475 1.58 24.05 -26.95
CA ASP A 475 1.35 23.91 -28.38
C ASP A 475 -0.01 23.24 -28.64
N PRO A 476 -0.78 23.61 -29.67
CA PRO A 476 -2.00 22.91 -30.08
C PRO A 476 -1.88 21.36 -30.16
N GLU A 477 -0.75 20.82 -30.60
CA GLU A 477 -0.53 19.37 -30.62
C GLU A 477 -0.41 18.78 -29.21
N ASP A 478 0.36 19.43 -28.33
CA ASP A 478 0.49 19.08 -26.91
C ASP A 478 -0.87 19.17 -26.20
N SER A 479 -1.68 20.17 -26.55
CA SER A 479 -3.03 20.36 -26.01
C SER A 479 -3.96 19.20 -26.39
N SER A 480 -3.86 18.70 -27.63
CA SER A 480 -4.61 17.54 -28.10
C SER A 480 -4.20 16.25 -27.38
N GLU A 481 -2.90 16.05 -27.18
CA GLU A 481 -2.38 14.86 -26.50
C GLU A 481 -2.72 14.84 -24.99
N VAL A 482 -2.62 16.00 -24.32
CA VAL A 482 -3.07 16.18 -22.94
C VAL A 482 -4.57 15.89 -22.82
N HIS A 483 -5.38 16.40 -23.74
CA HIS A 483 -6.82 16.15 -23.74
C HIS A 483 -7.16 14.67 -23.94
N ARG A 484 -6.49 13.98 -24.88
CA ARG A 484 -6.66 12.53 -25.10
C ARG A 484 -6.26 11.72 -23.87
N ALA A 485 -5.12 12.02 -23.27
CA ALA A 485 -4.65 11.34 -22.07
C ALA A 485 -5.58 11.55 -20.87
N TRP A 486 -6.06 12.78 -20.67
CA TRP A 486 -7.04 13.07 -19.62
C TRP A 486 -8.35 12.33 -19.86
N LYS A 487 -8.89 12.35 -21.09
CA LYS A 487 -10.14 11.64 -21.42
C LYS A 487 -10.03 10.14 -21.15
N ALA A 488 -8.93 9.51 -21.55
CA ALA A 488 -8.70 8.09 -21.25
C ALA A 488 -8.54 7.84 -19.76
N PHE A 489 -7.83 8.72 -19.04
CA PHE A 489 -7.73 8.63 -17.58
C PHE A 489 -9.09 8.68 -16.89
N VAL A 490 -9.97 9.59 -17.29
CA VAL A 490 -11.34 9.63 -16.72
C VAL A 490 -12.11 8.34 -17.04
N LYS A 491 -11.99 7.82 -18.26
CA LYS A 491 -12.62 6.56 -18.67
C LYS A 491 -12.15 5.38 -17.79
N TYR A 492 -10.84 5.20 -17.64
CA TYR A 492 -10.27 4.11 -16.84
C TYR A 492 -10.49 4.30 -15.34
N PHE A 493 -10.49 5.54 -14.85
CA PHE A 493 -10.81 5.86 -13.47
C PHE A 493 -12.17 5.27 -13.04
N PHE A 494 -13.16 5.30 -13.94
CA PHE A 494 -14.47 4.70 -13.75
C PHE A 494 -14.64 3.33 -14.40
N VAL A 495 -13.53 2.63 -14.66
CA VAL A 495 -13.48 1.25 -15.18
C VAL A 495 -14.31 1.08 -16.46
N SER A 496 -14.22 2.06 -17.37
CA SER A 496 -14.92 2.06 -18.67
C SER A 496 -16.43 1.83 -18.58
N SER A 497 -17.04 2.20 -17.45
CA SER A 497 -18.47 2.00 -17.18
C SER A 497 -19.38 2.94 -17.97
N GLY A 498 -18.83 3.95 -18.66
CA GLY A 498 -19.58 5.01 -19.35
C GLY A 498 -20.11 6.10 -18.41
N PHE A 499 -19.77 6.02 -17.12
CA PHE A 499 -20.16 7.01 -16.11
C PHE A 499 -19.73 8.44 -16.48
N GLU A 500 -18.55 8.57 -17.08
CA GLU A 500 -17.96 9.82 -17.55
C GLU A 500 -18.76 10.53 -18.66
N GLU A 501 -19.59 9.79 -19.38
CA GLU A 501 -20.47 10.34 -20.43
C GLU A 501 -21.76 10.91 -19.84
N SER A 502 -22.18 10.41 -18.68
CA SER A 502 -23.43 10.79 -18.00
C SER A 502 -23.30 11.96 -17.02
N SER A 503 -22.06 12.39 -16.73
CA SER A 503 -21.71 13.40 -15.73
C SER A 503 -21.26 14.75 -16.32
N ASN A 504 -21.25 14.88 -17.66
CA ASN A 504 -21.21 16.17 -18.38
C ASN A 504 -22.64 16.63 -18.73
#